data_AF-A0A955E589-F1
#
_entry.id   AF-A0A955E589-F1
#
_cell.length_a   1.000
_cell.length_b   1.000
_cell.length_c   1.000
_cell.angle_alpha   90.00
_cell.angle_beta   90.00
_cell.angle_gamma   90.00
#
_symmetry.space_group_name_H-M   'P 1'
#
loop_
_entity.id
_entity.type
_entity.pdbx_description
1 polymer ?
#
loop_
_entity_poly.entity_id
_entity_poly.type
_entity_poly.pdbx_seq_one_letter_code
_entity_poly.pdbx_strand_id
1 'polypeptide(L)'
;FFPMTCKKIIRAQTIAHMARLPLLYLVDSAGVFLPMQEDVFPDTDDFGRIFRNNAVISAQGIPQIAAIMGFCVAGGGYLPVLCDTLLMTEGSGLYLAGQALVKAAIGQDVSDEELGGAKMHAQISGTIDFREPDDHACLQRLRSLVAKYPDVGSEEIPDTNIQSFRAPEDIYDLFTDEPGQQYDVKDIISCIVDARAVPNDEGHKSLEPDFDEYKPEFGESLVCGYAMLGGNPVGIVANQGKLSTRQMPGGKAGPSKSTNMPKVIYDDSADKAARFVMECNQTGLPLVFIQDVVGFMVGRDS
;
A
#
# COMPACT_ATOMS: atom_id res chain seq x y z
N PHE A 1 -14.88 11.80 -12.40
CA PHE A 1 -14.71 11.48 -10.97
C PHE A 1 -16.04 11.08 -10.39
N PHE A 2 -16.14 9.80 -10.03
CA PHE A 2 -17.18 9.28 -9.15
C PHE A 2 -16.65 9.28 -7.70
N PRO A 3 -17.51 9.15 -6.67
CA PRO A 3 -17.06 9.16 -5.27
C PRO A 3 -15.94 8.13 -4.99
N MET A 4 -16.10 6.91 -5.52
CA MET A 4 -15.10 5.86 -5.40
C MET A 4 -13.78 6.18 -6.12
N THR A 5 -13.80 6.98 -7.19
CA THR A 5 -12.60 7.42 -7.88
C THR A 5 -11.75 8.33 -7.00
N CYS A 6 -12.37 9.29 -6.28
CA CYS A 6 -11.68 10.16 -5.33
C CYS A 6 -11.01 9.32 -4.24
N LYS A 7 -11.77 8.44 -3.59
CA LYS A 7 -11.26 7.56 -2.54
C LYS A 7 -10.08 6.71 -3.00
N LYS A 8 -10.13 6.17 -4.22
CA LYS A 8 -9.05 5.34 -4.79
C LYS A 8 -7.77 6.14 -5.03
N ILE A 9 -7.88 7.37 -5.55
CA ILE A 9 -6.70 8.22 -5.80
C ILE A 9 -6.10 8.72 -4.50
N ILE A 10 -6.92 9.13 -3.52
CA ILE A 10 -6.44 9.52 -2.19
C ILE A 10 -5.72 8.34 -1.54
N ARG A 11 -6.27 7.12 -1.64
CA ARG A 11 -5.60 5.92 -1.12
C ARG A 11 -4.24 5.68 -1.80
N ALA A 12 -4.15 5.83 -3.12
CA ALA A 12 -2.88 5.71 -3.84
C ALA A 12 -1.86 6.75 -3.39
N GLN A 13 -2.27 8.01 -3.24
CA GLN A 13 -1.43 9.08 -2.69
C GLN A 13 -0.98 8.79 -1.26
N THR A 14 -1.86 8.28 -0.39
CA THR A 14 -1.51 7.92 0.98
C THR A 14 -0.46 6.82 1.02
N ILE A 15 -0.60 5.77 0.21
CA ILE A 15 0.39 4.69 0.14
C ILE A 15 1.73 5.23 -0.35
N ALA A 16 1.71 6.00 -1.45
CA ALA A 16 2.93 6.58 -2.01
C ALA A 16 3.61 7.54 -1.03
N HIS A 17 2.85 8.36 -0.31
CA HIS A 17 3.36 9.24 0.74
C HIS A 17 4.01 8.44 1.87
N MET A 18 3.33 7.42 2.41
CA MET A 18 3.83 6.59 3.50
C MET A 18 5.12 5.84 3.11
N ALA A 19 5.18 5.32 1.89
CA ALA A 19 6.32 4.56 1.38
C ALA A 19 7.36 5.44 0.66
N ARG A 20 7.18 6.77 0.63
CA ARG A 20 8.01 7.73 -0.13
C ARG A 20 8.22 7.36 -1.60
N LEU A 21 7.20 6.76 -2.23
CA LEU A 21 7.25 6.36 -3.63
C LEU A 21 6.89 7.54 -4.55
N PRO A 22 7.62 7.75 -5.66
CA PRO A 22 7.21 8.69 -6.70
C PRO A 22 5.82 8.36 -7.25
N LEU A 23 5.04 9.39 -7.60
CA LEU A 23 3.71 9.22 -8.21
C LEU A 23 3.77 9.55 -9.69
N LEU A 24 3.21 8.65 -10.51
CA LEU A 24 3.06 8.84 -11.94
C LEU A 24 1.56 8.83 -12.27
N TYR A 25 1.08 9.93 -12.83
CA TYR A 25 -0.32 10.09 -13.23
C TYR A 25 -0.43 10.01 -14.74
N LEU A 26 -1.18 9.03 -15.25
CA LEU A 26 -1.60 8.98 -16.65
C LEU A 26 -3.03 9.53 -16.71
N VAL A 27 -3.15 10.80 -17.13
CA VAL A 27 -4.37 11.59 -16.92
C VAL A 27 -5.16 11.68 -18.22
N ASP A 28 -6.38 11.15 -18.17
CA ASP A 28 -7.46 11.40 -19.11
C ASP A 28 -8.75 11.50 -18.29
N SER A 29 -9.22 12.72 -18.03
CA SER A 29 -10.30 12.96 -17.07
C SER A 29 -11.12 14.21 -17.36
N ALA A 30 -12.38 13.99 -17.75
CA ALA A 30 -13.37 15.05 -17.97
C ALA A 30 -13.85 15.77 -16.68
N GLY A 31 -13.25 15.51 -15.52
CA GLY A 31 -13.62 16.14 -14.25
C GLY A 31 -14.70 15.39 -13.48
N VAL A 32 -15.52 16.11 -12.69
CA VAL A 32 -16.54 15.53 -11.79
C VAL A 32 -17.74 14.97 -12.56
N PHE A 33 -18.26 13.81 -12.14
CA PHE A 33 -19.53 13.32 -12.63
C PHE A 33 -20.66 14.16 -12.01
N LEU A 34 -21.16 15.15 -12.77
CA LEU A 34 -22.06 16.19 -12.27
C LEU A 34 -23.31 15.68 -11.52
N PRO A 35 -23.96 14.57 -11.91
CA PRO A 35 -25.11 14.04 -11.16
C PRO A 35 -24.79 13.62 -9.73
N MET A 36 -23.52 13.39 -9.39
CA MET A 36 -23.05 13.00 -8.06
C MET A 36 -22.08 14.03 -7.48
N GLN A 37 -22.17 15.30 -7.89
CA GLN A 37 -21.21 16.33 -7.49
C GLN A 37 -21.12 16.53 -5.97
N GLU A 38 -22.23 16.34 -5.25
CA GLU A 38 -22.30 16.51 -3.79
C GLU A 38 -21.50 15.46 -3.01
N ASP A 39 -21.28 14.29 -3.61
CA ASP A 39 -20.51 13.18 -3.03
C ASP A 39 -19.05 13.17 -3.51
N VAL A 40 -18.63 14.20 -4.24
CA VAL A 40 -17.32 14.24 -4.93
C VAL A 40 -16.59 15.54 -4.70
N PHE A 41 -17.30 16.67 -4.55
CA PHE A 41 -16.70 18.00 -4.57
C PHE A 41 -16.45 18.61 -3.18
N PRO A 42 -17.40 18.62 -2.22
CA PRO A 42 -17.36 19.59 -1.14
C PRO A 42 -16.60 19.17 0.12
N ASP A 43 -16.44 17.87 0.42
CA ASP A 43 -15.97 17.43 1.73
C ASP A 43 -14.43 17.37 1.86
N THR A 44 -13.99 17.14 3.09
CA THR A 44 -12.60 17.09 3.54
C THR A 44 -11.78 16.01 2.83
N ASP A 45 -12.40 14.88 2.48
CA ASP A 45 -11.76 13.74 1.83
C ASP A 45 -12.27 13.51 0.39
N ASP A 46 -12.77 14.57 -0.22
CA ASP A 46 -13.28 14.61 -1.59
C ASP A 46 -12.23 15.10 -2.59
N PHE A 47 -12.65 15.45 -3.80
CA PHE A 47 -11.78 15.70 -4.94
C PHE A 47 -10.67 16.74 -4.66
N GLY A 48 -10.97 17.77 -3.86
CA GLY A 48 -10.00 18.79 -3.45
C GLY A 48 -8.84 18.25 -2.59
N ARG A 49 -9.03 17.13 -1.87
CA ARG A 49 -7.98 16.48 -1.07
C ARG A 49 -6.80 16.04 -1.92
N ILE A 50 -7.06 15.63 -3.16
CA ILE A 50 -6.04 15.16 -4.10
C ILE A 50 -5.01 16.26 -4.32
N PHE A 51 -5.48 17.49 -4.58
CA PHE A 51 -4.64 18.66 -4.85
C PHE A 51 -3.80 19.06 -3.63
N ARG A 52 -4.42 19.06 -2.44
CA ARG A 52 -3.70 19.28 -1.18
C ARG A 52 -2.60 18.24 -1.00
N ASN A 53 -2.92 16.97 -1.26
CA ASN A 53 -1.95 15.90 -1.13
C ASN A 53 -0.82 16.04 -2.15
N ASN A 54 -1.09 16.44 -3.40
CA ASN A 54 -0.04 16.73 -4.37
C ASN A 54 0.93 17.78 -3.81
N ALA A 55 0.42 18.91 -3.32
CA ALA A 55 1.28 19.96 -2.75
C ALA A 55 2.09 19.47 -1.53
N VAL A 56 1.47 18.72 -0.61
CA VAL A 56 2.15 18.21 0.59
C VAL A 56 3.22 17.16 0.23
N ILE A 57 2.93 16.26 -0.71
CA ILE A 57 3.85 15.21 -1.15
C ILE A 57 5.07 15.82 -1.86
N SER A 58 4.85 16.77 -2.76
CA SER A 58 5.91 17.52 -3.44
C SER A 58 6.79 18.28 -2.42
N ALA A 59 6.18 18.95 -1.44
CA ALA A 59 6.90 19.66 -0.39
C ALA A 59 7.78 18.75 0.50
N GLN A 60 7.51 17.44 0.54
CA GLN A 60 8.35 16.45 1.24
C GLN A 60 9.43 15.83 0.33
N GLY A 61 9.59 16.34 -0.89
CA GLY A 61 10.57 15.90 -1.87
C GLY A 61 10.24 14.55 -2.51
N ILE A 62 8.97 14.15 -2.54
CA ILE A 62 8.53 12.93 -3.23
C ILE A 62 8.06 13.34 -4.64
N PRO A 63 8.75 12.94 -5.71
CA PRO A 63 8.47 13.42 -7.07
C PRO A 63 7.11 12.97 -7.59
N GLN A 64 6.46 13.86 -8.33
CA GLN A 64 5.17 13.61 -8.98
C GLN A 64 5.26 14.03 -10.44
N ILE A 65 4.95 13.12 -11.36
CA ILE A 65 4.91 13.39 -12.80
C ILE A 65 3.49 13.12 -13.31
N ALA A 66 2.97 14.02 -14.14
CA ALA A 66 1.73 13.82 -14.86
C ALA A 66 1.97 13.77 -16.37
N ALA A 67 1.35 12.77 -17.03
CA ALA A 67 1.24 12.66 -18.46
C ALA A 67 -0.23 12.85 -18.84
N ILE A 68 -0.56 13.98 -19.46
CA ILE A 68 -1.88 14.29 -19.99
C ILE A 68 -2.00 13.62 -21.36
N MET A 69 -2.87 12.61 -21.44
CA MET A 69 -3.04 11.72 -22.60
C MET A 69 -4.50 11.71 -23.07
N GLY A 70 -5.21 12.80 -22.82
CA GLY A 70 -6.61 13.00 -23.16
C GLY A 70 -7.13 14.34 -22.65
N PHE A 71 -8.43 14.43 -22.40
CA PHE A 71 -9.05 15.69 -21.97
C PHE A 71 -9.04 15.82 -20.44
N CYS A 72 -8.58 16.95 -19.95
CA CYS A 72 -8.47 17.30 -18.54
C CYS A 72 -9.21 18.60 -18.28
N VAL A 73 -10.41 18.50 -17.68
CA VAL A 73 -11.30 19.67 -17.51
C VAL A 73 -11.57 19.97 -16.03
N ALA A 74 -11.56 21.25 -15.68
CA ALA A 74 -11.81 21.77 -14.34
C ALA A 74 -10.91 21.07 -13.30
N GLY A 75 -11.48 20.41 -12.29
CA GLY A 75 -10.67 19.70 -11.29
C GLY A 75 -9.80 18.57 -11.87
N GLY A 76 -10.18 17.99 -13.03
CA GLY A 76 -9.31 17.05 -13.74
C GLY A 76 -8.01 17.70 -14.25
N GLY A 77 -8.03 19.01 -14.51
CA GLY A 77 -6.85 19.80 -14.89
C GLY A 77 -6.01 20.28 -13.71
N TYR A 78 -6.55 20.39 -12.49
CA TYR A 78 -5.76 20.80 -11.33
C TYR A 78 -4.75 19.75 -10.89
N LEU A 79 -5.12 18.47 -10.94
CA LEU A 79 -4.25 17.36 -10.56
C LEU A 79 -2.91 17.38 -11.33
N PRO A 80 -2.88 17.38 -12.69
CA PRO A 80 -1.61 17.37 -13.40
C PRO A 80 -0.80 18.63 -13.16
N VAL A 81 -1.42 19.81 -13.08
CA VAL A 81 -0.74 21.10 -12.90
C VAL A 81 -0.04 21.24 -11.55
N LEU A 82 -0.44 20.46 -10.55
CA LEU A 82 0.20 20.41 -9.23
C LEU A 82 1.28 19.33 -9.11
N CYS A 83 1.62 18.66 -10.21
CA CYS A 83 2.76 17.75 -10.27
C CYS A 83 4.05 18.53 -10.59
N ASP A 84 5.20 17.94 -10.27
CA ASP A 84 6.52 18.57 -10.45
C ASP A 84 6.99 18.54 -11.91
N THR A 85 6.42 17.66 -12.73
CA THR A 85 6.73 17.56 -14.17
C THR A 85 5.48 17.18 -14.95
N LEU A 86 5.24 17.87 -16.06
CA LEU A 86 4.06 17.69 -16.90
C LEU A 86 4.45 17.38 -18.35
N LEU A 87 3.91 16.27 -18.83
CA LEU A 87 3.93 15.88 -20.23
C LEU A 87 2.51 15.99 -20.78
N MET A 88 2.36 16.32 -22.05
CA MET A 88 1.05 16.37 -22.71
C MET A 88 1.15 15.97 -24.17
N THR A 89 0.23 15.12 -24.62
CA THR A 89 0.18 14.64 -26.00
C THR A 89 -0.57 15.59 -26.92
N GLU A 90 -0.17 15.67 -28.19
CA GLU A 90 -0.95 16.39 -29.20
C GLU A 90 -2.36 15.78 -29.32
N GLY A 91 -3.38 16.63 -29.43
CA GLY A 91 -4.79 16.21 -29.39
C GLY A 91 -5.40 16.12 -27.99
N SER A 92 -4.59 16.21 -26.92
CA SER A 92 -5.08 16.37 -25.55
C SER A 92 -5.54 17.81 -25.27
N GLY A 93 -6.33 17.98 -24.21
CA GLY A 93 -6.79 19.29 -23.76
C GLY A 93 -6.68 19.47 -22.25
N LEU A 94 -6.25 20.65 -21.80
CA LEU A 94 -6.16 21.02 -20.38
C LEU A 94 -6.88 22.36 -20.17
N TYR A 95 -8.01 22.34 -19.45
CA TYR A 95 -8.86 23.51 -19.31
C TYR A 95 -9.37 23.69 -17.90
N LEU A 96 -9.46 24.94 -17.42
CA LEU A 96 -10.28 25.26 -16.24
C LEU A 96 -11.77 25.13 -16.55
N ALA A 97 -12.15 25.47 -17.77
CA ALA A 97 -13.50 25.38 -18.30
C ALA A 97 -13.42 25.00 -19.78
N GLY A 98 -14.17 23.99 -20.21
CA GLY A 98 -14.22 23.62 -21.62
C GLY A 98 -14.88 24.70 -22.50
N GLN A 99 -14.64 24.66 -23.81
CA GLN A 99 -15.14 25.64 -24.77
C GLN A 99 -16.63 25.95 -24.65
N ALA A 100 -17.46 24.91 -24.45
CA ALA A 100 -18.90 25.08 -24.32
C ALA A 100 -19.27 26.00 -23.14
N LEU A 101 -18.54 25.88 -22.02
CA LEU A 101 -18.73 26.74 -20.85
C LEU A 101 -18.19 28.16 -21.11
N VAL A 102 -17.05 28.29 -21.79
CA VAL A 102 -16.47 29.59 -22.16
C VAL A 102 -17.43 30.37 -23.08
N LYS A 103 -17.95 29.71 -24.10
CA LYS A 103 -18.94 30.29 -25.02
C LYS A 103 -20.23 30.68 -24.30
N ALA A 104 -20.73 29.83 -23.40
CA ALA A 104 -21.93 30.12 -22.63
C ALA A 104 -21.74 31.27 -21.62
N ALA A 105 -20.57 31.35 -20.98
CA ALA A 105 -20.30 32.31 -19.92
C ALA A 105 -19.94 33.71 -20.44
N ILE A 106 -19.14 33.80 -21.51
CA ILE A 106 -18.58 35.07 -22.00
C ILE A 106 -18.74 35.27 -23.52
N GLY A 107 -19.39 34.35 -24.24
CA GLY A 107 -19.68 34.49 -25.67
C GLY A 107 -18.49 34.30 -26.61
N GLN A 108 -17.33 33.88 -26.08
CA GLN A 108 -16.11 33.70 -26.86
C GLN A 108 -16.14 32.36 -27.61
N ASP A 109 -15.86 32.39 -28.92
CA ASP A 109 -15.69 31.20 -29.76
C ASP A 109 -14.19 30.93 -29.95
N VAL A 110 -13.71 29.78 -29.49
CA VAL A 110 -12.30 29.38 -29.48
C VAL A 110 -12.19 27.89 -29.75
N SER A 111 -11.14 27.50 -30.46
CA SER A 111 -10.81 26.09 -30.68
C SER A 111 -10.17 25.45 -29.44
N ASP A 112 -10.06 24.11 -29.45
CA ASP A 112 -9.54 23.33 -28.31
C ASP A 112 -8.06 23.63 -28.14
N GLU A 113 -7.36 23.70 -29.27
CA GLU A 113 -5.95 24.03 -29.31
C GLU A 113 -5.68 25.44 -28.77
N GLU A 114 -6.47 26.43 -29.17
CA GLU A 114 -6.32 27.81 -28.67
C GLU A 114 -6.66 27.95 -27.19
N LEU A 115 -7.64 27.19 -26.69
CA LEU A 115 -8.11 27.29 -25.31
C LEU A 115 -7.18 26.56 -24.32
N GLY A 116 -6.61 25.43 -24.72
CA GLY A 116 -5.87 24.55 -23.79
C GLY A 116 -5.24 23.32 -24.44
N GLY A 117 -4.88 23.40 -25.73
CA GLY A 117 -4.17 22.32 -26.39
C GLY A 117 -2.70 22.24 -26.01
N ALA A 118 -2.06 21.15 -26.42
CA ALA A 118 -0.67 20.88 -26.07
C ALA A 118 0.32 21.91 -26.64
N LYS A 119 0.09 22.45 -27.84
CA LYS A 119 0.95 23.49 -28.42
C LYS A 119 0.77 24.81 -27.70
N MET A 120 -0.47 25.18 -27.34
CA MET A 120 -0.73 26.37 -26.54
C MET A 120 -0.02 26.26 -25.18
N HIS A 121 -0.16 25.13 -24.48
CA HIS A 121 0.48 24.95 -23.18
C HIS A 121 2.01 24.90 -23.23
N ALA A 122 2.59 24.38 -24.32
CA ALA A 122 4.04 24.36 -24.49
C ALA A 122 4.64 25.72 -24.89
N GLN A 123 3.91 26.51 -25.70
CA GLN A 123 4.49 27.71 -26.35
C GLN A 123 4.02 29.03 -25.75
N ILE A 124 2.81 29.07 -25.19
CA ILE A 124 2.16 30.32 -24.77
C ILE A 124 2.09 30.39 -23.24
N SER A 125 1.41 29.45 -22.59
CA SER A 125 1.27 29.50 -21.13
C SER A 125 2.46 28.92 -20.38
N GLY A 126 3.23 28.02 -21.01
CA GLY A 126 4.36 27.34 -20.36
C GLY A 126 3.94 26.41 -19.22
N THR A 127 2.69 25.92 -19.23
CA THR A 127 2.16 25.05 -18.17
C THR A 127 2.70 23.63 -18.24
N ILE A 128 3.04 23.15 -19.44
CA ILE A 128 3.62 21.80 -19.63
C ILE A 128 5.11 21.90 -19.94
N ASP A 129 5.87 20.90 -19.50
CA ASP A 129 7.32 20.84 -19.69
C ASP A 129 7.69 20.11 -20.99
N PHE A 130 6.91 19.08 -21.35
CA PHE A 130 7.15 18.28 -22.54
C PHE A 130 5.87 18.11 -23.36
N ARG A 131 5.94 18.55 -24.61
CA ARG A 131 4.93 18.24 -25.63
C ARG A 131 5.37 17.02 -26.42
N GLU A 132 4.51 16.02 -26.49
CA GLU A 132 4.78 14.75 -27.17
C GLU A 132 3.74 14.51 -28.26
N PRO A 133 4.09 13.88 -29.40
CA PRO A 133 3.18 13.71 -30.53
C PRO A 133 2.05 12.71 -30.25
N ASP A 134 2.31 11.70 -29.41
CA ASP A 134 1.37 10.62 -29.10
C ASP A 134 1.67 9.97 -27.74
N ASP A 135 0.78 9.07 -27.34
CA ASP A 135 0.84 8.36 -26.06
C ASP A 135 2.10 7.51 -25.90
N HIS A 136 2.58 6.87 -26.97
CA HIS A 136 3.77 6.01 -26.90
C HIS A 136 5.03 6.85 -26.69
N ALA A 137 5.18 7.95 -27.41
CA ALA A 137 6.27 8.91 -27.21
C ALA A 137 6.23 9.51 -25.79
N CYS A 138 5.03 9.84 -25.29
CA CYS A 138 4.83 10.34 -23.93
C CYS A 138 5.27 9.34 -22.87
N LEU A 139 4.89 8.06 -22.99
CA LEU A 139 5.32 7.02 -22.06
C LEU A 139 6.83 6.74 -22.15
N GLN A 140 7.43 6.81 -23.33
CA GLN A 140 8.88 6.70 -23.50
C GLN A 140 9.63 7.84 -22.80
N ARG A 141 9.14 9.08 -22.96
CA ARG A 141 9.69 10.25 -22.26
C ARG A 141 9.54 10.09 -20.76
N LEU A 142 8.35 9.71 -20.28
CA LEU A 142 8.06 9.49 -18.86
C LEU A 142 9.06 8.51 -18.24
N ARG A 143 9.26 7.33 -18.87
CA ARG A 143 10.27 6.34 -18.43
C ARG A 143 11.68 6.92 -18.44
N SER A 144 12.03 7.68 -19.47
CA SER A 144 13.35 8.32 -19.56
C SER A 144 13.57 9.32 -18.43
N LEU A 145 12.54 10.10 -18.03
CA LEU A 145 12.63 11.06 -16.93
C LEU A 145 12.77 10.34 -15.59
N VAL A 146 11.93 9.33 -15.33
CA VAL A 146 12.00 8.53 -14.09
C VAL A 146 13.35 7.84 -13.94
N ALA A 147 13.94 7.33 -15.03
CA ALA A 147 15.27 6.72 -15.02
C ALA A 147 16.42 7.67 -14.64
N LYS A 148 16.16 8.98 -14.57
CA LYS A 148 17.15 9.99 -14.14
C LYS A 148 16.95 10.43 -12.69
N TYR A 149 15.91 9.96 -12.01
CA TYR A 149 15.75 10.25 -10.60
C TYR A 149 16.86 9.57 -9.80
N PRO A 150 17.38 10.23 -8.75
CA PRO A 150 18.35 9.61 -7.87
C PRO A 150 17.70 8.36 -7.26
N ASP A 151 18.48 7.30 -7.14
CA ASP A 151 18.05 6.08 -6.49
C ASP A 151 17.99 6.31 -4.98
N VAL A 152 16.88 6.89 -4.51
CA VAL A 152 16.63 7.12 -3.09
C VAL A 152 16.03 5.86 -2.50
N GLY A 153 16.91 4.95 -2.05
CA GLY A 153 16.52 3.78 -1.26
C GLY A 153 16.59 2.44 -1.97
N SER A 154 17.43 2.27 -3.00
CA SER A 154 17.91 0.93 -3.33
C SER A 154 18.85 0.45 -2.22
N GLU A 155 18.25 -0.09 -1.16
CA GLU A 155 18.84 -1.31 -0.62
C GLU A 155 18.94 -2.25 -1.82
N GLU A 156 20.15 -2.75 -2.12
CA GLU A 156 20.36 -3.73 -3.19
C GLU A 156 19.23 -4.74 -3.10
N ILE A 157 18.41 -4.87 -4.15
CA ILE A 157 17.34 -5.87 -4.19
C ILE A 157 18.03 -7.19 -3.82
N PRO A 158 17.74 -7.76 -2.63
CA PRO A 158 18.43 -8.96 -2.19
C PRO A 158 18.24 -10.03 -3.26
N ASP A 159 19.30 -10.80 -3.51
CA ASP A 159 19.37 -11.78 -4.60
C ASP A 159 18.02 -12.53 -4.74
N THR A 160 17.39 -12.40 -5.90
CA THR A 160 16.04 -12.90 -6.20
C THR A 160 15.90 -14.43 -6.15
N ASN A 161 16.97 -15.14 -5.79
CA ASN A 161 16.99 -16.58 -5.55
C ASN A 161 16.56 -16.97 -4.13
N ILE A 162 16.21 -16.01 -3.26
CA ILE A 162 15.65 -16.34 -1.94
C ILE A 162 14.20 -16.82 -2.14
N GLN A 163 14.01 -18.12 -1.98
CA GLN A 163 12.70 -18.77 -2.04
C GLN A 163 12.13 -18.94 -0.64
N SER A 164 10.80 -18.97 -0.57
CA SER A 164 10.09 -19.36 0.65
C SER A 164 10.47 -20.79 1.04
N PHE A 165 10.45 -21.09 2.34
CA PHE A 165 10.81 -22.43 2.81
C PHE A 165 9.89 -23.53 2.27
N ARG A 166 8.58 -23.26 2.21
CA ARG A 166 7.59 -24.10 1.52
C ARG A 166 7.17 -23.47 0.20
N ALA A 167 6.61 -24.27 -0.70
CA ALA A 167 6.00 -23.73 -1.91
C ALA A 167 4.83 -22.81 -1.52
N PRO A 168 4.70 -21.61 -2.12
CA PRO A 168 3.58 -20.72 -1.83
C PRO A 168 2.21 -21.37 -2.07
N GLU A 169 2.14 -22.30 -3.02
CA GLU A 169 0.91 -23.03 -3.37
C GLU A 169 0.45 -23.99 -2.27
N ASP A 170 1.35 -24.45 -1.37
CA ASP A 170 0.99 -25.33 -0.26
C ASP A 170 -0.05 -24.67 0.67
N ILE A 171 -0.17 -23.33 0.67
CA ILE A 171 -1.21 -22.60 1.41
C ILE A 171 -2.60 -23.12 1.10
N TYR A 172 -2.88 -23.54 -0.15
CA TYR A 172 -4.21 -24.03 -0.54
C TYR A 172 -4.59 -25.34 0.15
N ASP A 173 -3.61 -26.14 0.56
CA ASP A 173 -3.82 -27.39 1.29
C ASP A 173 -3.72 -27.21 2.82
N LEU A 174 -2.93 -26.23 3.26
CA LEU A 174 -2.67 -25.97 4.69
C LEU A 174 -3.76 -25.10 5.34
N PHE A 175 -4.32 -24.14 4.60
CA PHE A 175 -5.36 -23.24 5.10
C PHE A 175 -6.75 -23.86 4.94
N THR A 176 -7.63 -23.60 5.90
CA THR A 176 -9.04 -23.97 5.84
C THR A 176 -9.91 -22.90 6.50
N ASP A 177 -10.98 -22.52 5.81
CA ASP A 177 -12.03 -21.63 6.31
C ASP A 177 -13.26 -22.40 6.80
N GLU A 178 -13.23 -23.74 6.75
CA GLU A 178 -14.34 -24.58 7.18
C GLU A 178 -14.61 -24.42 8.69
N PRO A 179 -15.88 -24.21 9.10
CA PRO A 179 -16.23 -24.08 10.50
C PRO A 179 -15.80 -25.29 11.35
N GLY A 180 -15.02 -25.02 12.39
CA GLY A 180 -14.55 -26.05 13.34
C GLY A 180 -13.26 -26.75 12.92
N GLN A 181 -12.76 -26.53 11.70
CA GLN A 181 -11.43 -26.98 11.30
C GLN A 181 -10.34 -26.07 11.89
N GLN A 182 -9.16 -26.66 12.05
CA GLN A 182 -7.99 -26.00 12.63
C GLN A 182 -6.80 -26.12 11.70
N TYR A 183 -5.94 -25.11 11.71
CA TYR A 183 -4.67 -25.12 11.00
C TYR A 183 -3.60 -24.46 11.88
N ASP A 184 -2.32 -24.81 11.67
CA ASP A 184 -1.22 -24.10 12.32
C ASP A 184 -0.80 -22.91 11.46
N VAL A 185 -0.92 -21.70 12.00
CA VAL A 185 -0.49 -20.49 11.27
C VAL A 185 1.01 -20.48 10.97
N LYS A 186 1.82 -21.25 11.71
CA LYS A 186 3.26 -21.42 11.43
C LYS A 186 3.51 -22.12 10.10
N ASP A 187 2.63 -23.02 9.68
CA ASP A 187 2.72 -23.64 8.36
C ASP A 187 2.43 -22.61 7.25
N ILE A 188 1.50 -21.69 7.47
CA ILE A 188 1.23 -20.57 6.55
C ILE A 188 2.42 -19.60 6.50
N ILE A 189 2.99 -19.25 7.66
CA ILE A 189 4.20 -18.41 7.74
C ILE A 189 5.35 -19.05 6.94
N SER A 190 5.50 -20.37 7.01
CA SER A 190 6.54 -21.12 6.30
C SER A 190 6.42 -21.07 4.77
N CYS A 191 5.24 -20.76 4.23
CA CYS A 191 5.01 -20.52 2.79
C CYS A 191 5.30 -19.08 2.36
N ILE A 192 5.51 -18.17 3.32
CA ILE A 192 5.68 -16.73 3.08
C ILE A 192 7.13 -16.30 3.32
N VAL A 193 7.73 -16.73 4.43
CA VAL A 193 9.08 -16.30 4.82
C VAL A 193 10.15 -17.05 4.06
N ASP A 194 11.31 -16.40 3.93
CA ASP A 194 12.51 -16.93 3.30
C ASP A 194 13.00 -18.22 3.97
N ALA A 195 13.73 -19.04 3.25
CA ALA A 195 14.43 -20.20 3.82
C ALA A 195 15.82 -19.82 4.36
N ARG A 196 16.19 -20.32 5.54
CA ARG A 196 17.54 -20.21 6.10
C ARG A 196 18.19 -21.57 6.31
N ALA A 197 19.51 -21.63 6.16
CA ALA A 197 20.28 -22.84 6.38
C ALA A 197 20.73 -22.96 7.84
N VAL A 198 20.34 -24.04 8.51
CA VAL A 198 20.63 -24.32 9.93
C VAL A 198 21.52 -25.57 10.05
N PRO A 199 22.57 -25.57 10.90
CA PRO A 199 23.36 -26.77 11.17
C PRO A 199 22.51 -27.84 11.86
N ASN A 200 22.54 -29.07 11.37
CA ASN A 200 21.98 -30.24 12.05
C ASN A 200 23.00 -30.88 13.00
N ASP A 201 22.56 -31.85 13.81
CA ASP A 201 23.39 -32.54 14.82
C ASP A 201 24.62 -33.26 14.22
N GLU A 202 24.61 -33.54 12.91
CA GLU A 202 25.71 -34.17 12.17
C GLU A 202 26.67 -33.15 11.52
N GLY A 203 26.39 -31.84 11.67
CA GLY A 203 27.18 -30.75 11.09
C GLY A 203 26.86 -30.43 9.62
N HIS A 204 25.86 -31.08 9.03
CA HIS A 204 25.31 -30.73 7.71
C HIS A 204 24.32 -29.56 7.83
N LYS A 205 23.99 -28.90 6.71
CA LYS A 205 23.00 -27.81 6.69
C LYS A 205 21.64 -28.33 6.18
N SER A 206 20.59 -28.16 6.98
CA SER A 206 19.19 -28.31 6.55
C SER A 206 18.56 -26.93 6.32
N LEU A 207 17.56 -26.85 5.47
CA LEU A 207 16.74 -25.64 5.33
C LEU A 207 15.65 -25.63 6.41
N GLU A 208 15.36 -24.45 6.93
CA GLU A 208 14.26 -24.15 7.85
C GLU A 208 13.62 -22.81 7.44
N PRO A 209 12.37 -22.53 7.82
CA PRO A 209 11.80 -21.20 7.65
C PRO A 209 12.61 -20.18 8.47
N ASP A 210 12.91 -19.03 7.88
CA ASP A 210 13.51 -17.91 8.61
C ASP A 210 12.46 -17.25 9.49
N PHE A 211 12.23 -17.86 10.66
CA PHE A 211 11.26 -17.40 11.63
C PHE A 211 11.75 -17.65 13.05
N ASP A 212 12.09 -16.56 13.75
CA ASP A 212 12.43 -16.57 15.17
C ASP A 212 11.22 -16.15 16.00
N GLU A 213 10.50 -17.15 16.51
CA GLU A 213 9.28 -16.92 17.28
C GLU A 213 9.55 -16.20 18.61
N TYR A 214 8.84 -15.09 18.81
CA TYR A 214 8.89 -14.28 20.01
C TYR A 214 7.93 -14.83 21.08
N LYS A 215 8.50 -15.20 22.24
CA LYS A 215 7.77 -15.78 23.38
C LYS A 215 6.84 -16.95 22.95
N PRO A 216 7.39 -18.05 22.41
CA PRO A 216 6.59 -19.17 21.88
C PRO A 216 5.70 -19.84 22.92
N GLU A 217 6.03 -19.74 24.21
CA GLU A 217 5.32 -20.39 25.33
C GLU A 217 4.33 -19.47 26.08
N PHE A 218 4.12 -18.23 25.62
CA PHE A 218 3.25 -17.26 26.29
C PHE A 218 2.26 -16.66 25.30
N GLY A 219 0.97 -16.55 25.65
CA GLY A 219 -0.04 -15.98 24.76
C GLY A 219 -0.11 -16.66 23.39
N GLU A 220 -0.09 -18.00 23.37
CA GLU A 220 0.04 -18.85 22.18
C GLU A 220 -1.07 -18.69 21.12
N SER A 221 -2.17 -18.00 21.44
CA SER A 221 -3.25 -17.69 20.50
C SER A 221 -2.88 -16.63 19.45
N LEU A 222 -1.78 -15.89 19.67
CA LEU A 222 -1.11 -15.09 18.66
C LEU A 222 0.32 -15.59 18.48
N VAL A 223 0.74 -15.78 17.23
CA VAL A 223 2.13 -16.06 16.88
C VAL A 223 2.79 -14.73 16.52
N CYS A 224 3.91 -14.43 17.17
CA CYS A 224 4.73 -13.25 16.89
C CYS A 224 6.15 -13.71 16.61
N GLY A 225 6.88 -13.08 15.69
CA GLY A 225 8.26 -13.45 15.46
C GLY A 225 8.96 -12.61 14.41
N TYR A 226 10.28 -12.68 14.42
CA TYR A 226 11.15 -12.00 13.46
C TYR A 226 11.39 -12.93 12.26
N ALA A 227 11.43 -12.38 11.06
CA ALA A 227 11.61 -13.16 9.83
C ALA A 227 12.35 -12.37 8.75
N MET A 228 12.76 -13.07 7.70
CA MET A 228 13.19 -12.49 6.44
C MET A 228 12.11 -12.73 5.37
N LEU A 229 11.80 -11.71 4.57
CA LEU A 229 10.85 -11.77 3.46
C LEU A 229 11.44 -11.08 2.22
N GLY A 230 11.77 -11.86 1.20
CA GLY A 230 12.46 -11.36 0.00
C GLY A 230 13.79 -10.67 0.36
N GLY A 231 14.48 -11.19 1.38
CA GLY A 231 15.70 -10.63 1.94
C GLY A 231 15.50 -9.38 2.82
N ASN A 232 14.27 -8.96 3.10
CA ASN A 232 13.99 -7.83 3.99
C ASN A 232 13.60 -8.32 5.38
N PRO A 233 14.17 -7.78 6.46
CA PRO A 233 13.79 -8.15 7.82
C PRO A 233 12.39 -7.61 8.13
N VAL A 234 11.53 -8.46 8.70
CA VAL A 234 10.15 -8.11 9.08
C VAL A 234 9.78 -8.70 10.44
N GLY A 235 8.85 -8.05 11.13
CA GLY A 235 8.14 -8.63 12.27
C GLY A 235 6.77 -9.15 11.82
N ILE A 236 6.42 -10.38 12.20
CA ILE A 236 5.14 -10.99 11.85
C ILE A 236 4.27 -11.09 13.10
N VAL A 237 2.99 -10.71 12.98
CA VAL A 237 1.94 -10.95 13.98
C VAL A 237 0.80 -11.71 13.31
N ALA A 238 0.49 -12.90 13.80
CA ALA A 238 -0.45 -13.80 13.16
C ALA A 238 -1.40 -14.45 14.17
N ASN A 239 -2.67 -14.63 13.79
CA ASN A 239 -3.64 -15.37 14.61
C ASN A 239 -3.40 -16.88 14.52
N GLN A 240 -3.43 -17.59 15.65
CA GLN A 240 -3.31 -19.04 15.64
C GLN A 240 -4.64 -19.71 15.25
N GLY A 241 -4.61 -20.54 14.22
CA GLY A 241 -5.77 -21.25 13.66
C GLY A 241 -6.12 -22.56 14.37
N LYS A 242 -5.36 -22.98 15.39
CA LYS A 242 -5.61 -24.17 16.22
C LYS A 242 -5.76 -23.84 17.70
N LEU A 243 -6.21 -24.83 18.48
CA LEU A 243 -6.24 -24.74 19.94
C LEU A 243 -4.84 -24.45 20.46
N SER A 244 -4.75 -23.51 21.40
CA SER A 244 -3.49 -23.12 22.04
C SER A 244 -3.59 -23.29 23.54
N THR A 245 -2.45 -23.37 24.22
CA THR A 245 -2.42 -23.53 25.67
C THR A 245 -2.14 -22.20 26.34
N ARG A 246 -2.86 -21.92 27.41
CA ARG A 246 -2.58 -20.82 28.32
C ARG A 246 -2.11 -21.37 29.66
N GLN A 247 -0.93 -20.93 30.11
CA GLN A 247 -0.49 -21.14 31.48
C GLN A 247 -0.96 -19.99 32.36
N MET A 248 -1.61 -20.33 33.47
CA MET A 248 -2.05 -19.35 34.46
C MET A 248 -1.20 -19.46 35.74
N PRO A 249 -0.88 -18.32 36.38
CA PRO A 249 -0.26 -18.32 37.69
C PRO A 249 -1.12 -19.15 38.67
N GLY A 250 -0.51 -20.18 39.23
CA GLY A 250 -1.16 -21.06 40.19
C GLY A 250 -1.24 -20.47 41.59
N GLY A 251 -2.13 -21.04 42.41
CA GLY A 251 -2.08 -20.90 43.86
C GLY A 251 -1.07 -21.87 44.48
N LYS A 252 -1.34 -22.35 45.71
CA LYS A 252 -0.47 -23.32 46.41
C LYS A 252 -0.26 -24.65 45.67
N ALA A 253 -1.09 -24.96 44.68
CA ALA A 253 -1.03 -26.19 43.88
C ALA A 253 -0.13 -26.08 42.62
N GLY A 254 0.48 -24.93 42.37
CA GLY A 254 1.28 -24.68 41.17
C GLY A 254 0.44 -24.27 39.95
N PRO A 255 1.09 -23.95 38.81
CA PRO A 255 0.45 -23.40 37.62
C PRO A 255 -0.67 -24.30 37.08
N SER A 256 -1.75 -23.69 36.60
CA SER A 256 -2.82 -24.40 35.88
C SER A 256 -2.73 -24.12 34.38
N LYS A 257 -3.34 -25.00 33.58
CA LYS A 257 -3.44 -24.85 32.13
C LYS A 257 -4.91 -24.70 31.73
N SER A 258 -5.19 -23.79 30.82
CA SER A 258 -6.46 -23.71 30.09
C SER A 258 -6.23 -23.79 28.59
N THR A 259 -7.26 -24.25 27.88
CA THR A 259 -7.25 -24.28 26.43
C THR A 259 -7.88 -23.01 25.88
N ASN A 260 -7.15 -22.33 25.01
CA ASN A 260 -7.62 -21.18 24.26
C ASN A 260 -8.25 -21.66 22.95
N MET A 261 -9.36 -21.03 22.56
CA MET A 261 -10.05 -21.32 21.32
C MET A 261 -9.23 -20.80 20.12
N PRO A 262 -9.30 -21.46 18.96
CA PRO A 262 -8.63 -20.98 17.75
C PRO A 262 -9.14 -19.59 17.36
N LYS A 263 -8.28 -18.76 16.77
CA LYS A 263 -8.62 -17.45 16.17
C LYS A 263 -9.16 -16.41 17.17
N VAL A 264 -9.09 -16.66 18.48
CA VAL A 264 -9.53 -15.75 19.55
C VAL A 264 -8.32 -15.06 20.18
N ILE A 265 -8.42 -13.75 20.43
CA ILE A 265 -7.39 -12.98 21.14
C ILE A 265 -7.70 -12.97 22.64
N TYR A 266 -6.69 -13.33 23.45
CA TYR A 266 -6.72 -13.30 24.91
C TYR A 266 -5.80 -12.18 25.45
N ASP A 267 -5.99 -11.77 26.70
CA ASP A 267 -5.23 -10.71 27.38
C ASP A 267 -3.71 -10.93 27.35
N ASP A 268 -3.26 -12.17 27.58
CA ASP A 268 -1.84 -12.55 27.53
C ASP A 268 -1.26 -12.47 26.11
N SER A 269 -2.00 -12.94 25.10
CA SER A 269 -1.61 -12.82 23.70
C SER A 269 -1.60 -11.37 23.22
N ALA A 270 -2.53 -10.54 23.70
CA ALA A 270 -2.58 -9.12 23.39
C ALA A 270 -1.40 -8.36 24.01
N ASP A 271 -1.05 -8.65 25.28
CA ASP A 271 0.14 -8.09 25.93
C ASP A 271 1.43 -8.50 25.21
N LYS A 272 1.53 -9.79 24.82
CA LYS A 272 2.65 -10.28 24.00
C LYS A 272 2.77 -9.48 22.69
N ALA A 273 1.70 -9.40 21.92
CA ALA A 273 1.71 -8.74 20.62
C ALA A 273 1.98 -7.23 20.75
N ALA A 274 1.38 -6.57 21.74
CA ALA A 274 1.66 -5.15 22.03
C ALA A 274 3.14 -4.92 22.32
N ARG A 275 3.75 -5.78 23.17
CA ARG A 275 5.17 -5.69 23.47
C ARG A 275 6.05 -5.92 22.23
N PHE A 276 5.72 -6.91 21.42
CA PHE A 276 6.43 -7.21 20.17
C PHE A 276 6.36 -6.05 19.16
N VAL A 277 5.17 -5.48 18.96
CA VAL A 277 4.95 -4.31 18.09
C VAL A 277 5.74 -3.10 18.59
N MET A 278 5.79 -2.86 19.91
CA MET A 278 6.61 -1.79 20.48
C MET A 278 8.11 -2.00 20.21
N GLU A 279 8.60 -3.24 20.28
CA GLU A 279 10.00 -3.57 19.97
C GLU A 279 10.30 -3.37 18.49
N CYS A 280 9.44 -3.83 17.59
CA CYS A 280 9.57 -3.59 16.14
C CYS A 280 9.57 -2.09 15.80
N ASN A 281 8.65 -1.32 16.38
CA ASN A 281 8.59 0.13 16.19
C ASN A 281 9.86 0.84 16.69
N GLN A 282 10.44 0.37 17.80
CA GLN A 282 11.67 0.94 18.36
C GLN A 282 12.89 0.71 17.44
N THR A 283 12.92 -0.39 16.69
CA THR A 283 14.00 -0.72 15.75
C THR A 283 13.69 -0.31 14.30
N GLY A 284 12.50 0.22 14.02
CA GLY A 284 12.06 0.53 12.66
C GLY A 284 11.80 -0.70 11.80
N LEU A 285 11.53 -1.86 12.41
CA LEU A 285 11.26 -3.11 11.71
C LEU A 285 9.83 -3.10 11.14
N PRO A 286 9.65 -3.27 9.80
CA PRO A 286 8.32 -3.35 9.21
C PRO A 286 7.49 -4.51 9.78
N LEU A 287 6.21 -4.28 10.00
CA LEU A 287 5.27 -5.27 10.54
C LEU A 287 4.37 -5.84 9.45
N VAL A 288 4.22 -7.15 9.43
CA VAL A 288 3.28 -7.91 8.61
C VAL A 288 2.25 -8.56 9.51
N PHE A 289 0.96 -8.29 9.26
CA PHE A 289 -0.14 -8.91 10.00
C PHE A 289 -0.82 -9.98 9.14
N ILE A 290 -0.87 -11.21 9.64
CA ILE A 290 -1.63 -12.32 9.03
C ILE A 290 -2.89 -12.52 9.86
N GLN A 291 -3.99 -11.94 9.37
CA GLN A 291 -5.22 -11.83 10.13
C GLN A 291 -6.20 -12.97 9.80
N ASP A 292 -6.53 -13.77 10.80
CA ASP A 292 -7.68 -14.69 10.81
C ASP A 292 -8.24 -14.75 12.25
N VAL A 293 -9.13 -13.81 12.57
CA VAL A 293 -9.56 -13.51 13.93
C VAL A 293 -11.08 -13.45 14.03
N VAL A 294 -11.64 -14.06 15.07
CA VAL A 294 -13.10 -14.00 15.37
C VAL A 294 -13.46 -12.99 16.45
N GLY A 295 -12.47 -12.47 17.18
CA GLY A 295 -12.62 -11.43 18.18
C GLY A 295 -11.75 -11.65 19.41
N PHE A 296 -12.00 -10.86 20.46
CA PHE A 296 -11.42 -11.06 21.79
C PHE A 296 -12.24 -12.08 22.58
N MET A 297 -11.58 -12.77 23.50
CA MET A 297 -12.27 -13.54 24.53
C MET A 297 -13.16 -12.61 25.37
N VAL A 298 -14.38 -13.04 25.64
CA VAL A 298 -15.38 -12.32 26.43
C VAL A 298 -15.71 -13.09 27.71
N GLY A 299 -15.92 -12.38 28.81
CA GLY A 299 -16.24 -12.98 30.10
C GLY A 299 -15.77 -12.09 31.24
N ARG A 300 -16.18 -12.42 32.47
CA ARG A 300 -15.75 -11.69 33.67
C ARG A 300 -14.25 -11.83 33.92
N ASP A 301 -13.69 -12.95 33.49
CA ASP A 301 -12.30 -13.34 33.71
C ASP A 301 -11.44 -13.13 32.43
N SER A 302 -11.94 -12.33 31.48
CA SER A 302 -11.25 -11.92 30.23
C SER A 302 -10.73 -10.50 30.30
#